data_AF-A0A934IB47-F1
#
_entry.id   AF-A0A934IB47-F1
#
_cell.length_a   1.000
_cell.length_b   1.000
_cell.length_c   1.000
_cell.angle_alpha   90.00
_cell.angle_beta   90.00
_cell.angle_gamma   90.00
#
_symmetry.space_group_name_H-M   'P 1'
#
loop_
_entity.id
_entity.type
_entity.pdbx_description
1 polymer ?
#
loop_
_entity_poly.entity_id
_entity_poly.type
_entity_poly.pdbx_seq_one_letter_code
_entity_poly.pdbx_strand_id
1 'polypeptide(L)'
;MAAVWKAVISAYETRLAKLEREKFVLAEKEASALPPKGRLEEFIELSLRFLASPWNIYANGDYATRQTVLRLAFVEPLQYNRNQGYRTPEISFPFKVLEGISGEKKQMVL
;
A
#
# COMPACT_ATOMS: atom_id res chain seq x y z
N MET A 1 4.26 -55.47 -2.24
CA MET A 1 5.25 -54.47 -1.78
C MET A 1 5.93 -53.72 -2.94
N ALA A 2 6.49 -54.38 -3.95
CA ALA A 2 7.17 -53.70 -5.08
C ALA A 2 6.26 -52.81 -5.97
N ALA A 3 4.99 -53.18 -6.15
CA ALA A 3 4.03 -52.41 -6.95
C ALA A 3 3.65 -51.06 -6.30
N VAL A 4 3.54 -51.03 -4.97
CA VAL A 4 3.22 -49.82 -4.21
C VAL A 4 4.37 -48.82 -4.27
N TRP A 5 5.62 -49.31 -4.17
CA TRP A 5 6.81 -48.46 -4.28
C TRP A 5 6.92 -47.79 -5.66
N LYS A 6 6.67 -48.52 -6.75
CA LYS A 6 6.63 -47.94 -8.11
C LYS A 6 5.56 -46.86 -8.25
N ALA A 7 4.37 -47.08 -7.69
CA ALA A 7 3.28 -46.10 -7.74
C ALA A 7 3.60 -44.82 -6.95
N VAL A 8 4.30 -44.95 -5.82
CA VAL A 8 4.76 -43.79 -5.03
C VAL A 8 5.81 -43.00 -5.79
N ILE A 9 6.80 -43.66 -6.40
CA ILE A 9 7.82 -43.00 -7.22
C ILE A 9 7.19 -42.23 -8.38
N SER A 10 6.29 -42.87 -9.13
CA SER A 10 5.65 -42.21 -10.28
C SER A 10 4.81 -41.00 -9.86
N ALA A 11 4.17 -41.04 -8.69
CA ALA A 11 3.43 -39.91 -8.16
C ALA A 11 4.36 -38.73 -7.81
N TYR A 12 5.55 -39.01 -7.26
CA TYR A 12 6.56 -37.99 -7.00
C TYR A 12 7.13 -37.40 -8.28
N GLU A 13 7.48 -38.22 -9.27
CA GLU A 13 7.98 -37.75 -10.58
C GLU A 13 6.95 -36.85 -11.27
N THR A 14 5.67 -37.24 -11.23
CA THR A 14 4.57 -36.43 -11.79
C THR A 14 4.46 -35.08 -11.09
N ARG A 15 4.58 -35.07 -9.75
CA ARG A 15 4.52 -33.84 -8.97
C ARG A 15 5.74 -32.95 -9.18
N LEU A 16 6.92 -33.55 -9.35
CA LEU A 16 8.16 -32.83 -9.67
C LEU A 16 8.05 -32.16 -11.04
N ALA A 17 7.61 -32.90 -12.06
CA ALA A 17 7.41 -32.36 -13.41
C ALA A 17 6.36 -31.24 -13.45
N LYS A 18 5.34 -31.29 -12.57
CA LYS A 18 4.38 -30.20 -12.41
C LYS A 18 5.04 -28.96 -11.80
N LEU A 19 5.79 -29.13 -10.72
CA LEU A 19 6.48 -28.02 -10.04
C LEU A 19 7.54 -27.37 -10.92
N GLU A 20 8.26 -28.14 -11.73
CA GLU A 20 9.22 -27.60 -12.70
C GLU A 20 8.54 -26.72 -13.74
N ARG A 21 7.41 -27.16 -14.31
CA ARG A 21 6.61 -26.32 -15.23
C ARG A 21 6.11 -25.05 -14.54
N GLU A 22 5.60 -25.15 -13.33
CA GLU A 22 5.15 -23.98 -12.56
C GLU A 22 6.29 -23.00 -12.31
N LYS A 23 7.49 -23.51 -11.98
CA LYS A 23 8.70 -22.70 -11.82
C LYS A 23 9.06 -21.94 -13.10
N PHE A 24 9.01 -22.60 -14.26
CA PHE A 24 9.27 -21.93 -15.55
C PHE A 24 8.25 -20.83 -15.85
N VAL A 25 6.96 -21.11 -15.67
CA VAL A 25 5.88 -20.12 -15.88
C VAL A 25 6.04 -18.92 -14.93
N LEU A 26 6.41 -19.17 -13.67
CA LEU A 26 6.64 -18.08 -12.71
C LEU A 26 7.86 -17.24 -13.09
N ALA A 27 8.95 -17.86 -13.55
CA ALA A 27 10.13 -17.14 -14.01
C ALA A 27 9.84 -16.26 -15.26
N GLU A 28 9.03 -16.75 -16.20
CA GLU A 28 8.59 -15.97 -17.36
C GLU A 28 7.68 -14.81 -16.98
N LYS A 29 6.79 -15.03 -16.00
CA LYS A 29 5.95 -13.96 -15.43
C LYS A 29 6.78 -12.92 -14.68
N GLU A 30 7.79 -13.33 -13.93
CA GLU A 30 8.70 -12.42 -13.24
C GLU A 30 9.42 -11.50 -14.25
N ALA A 31 9.87 -12.07 -15.37
CA ALA A 31 10.53 -11.31 -16.43
C ALA A 31 9.61 -10.34 -17.18
N SER A 32 8.29 -10.62 -17.26
CA SER A 32 7.34 -9.83 -18.06
C SER A 32 6.46 -8.87 -17.25
N ALA A 33 6.17 -9.18 -15.99
CA ALA A 33 5.11 -8.51 -15.24
C ALA A 33 5.59 -7.48 -14.21
N LEU A 34 6.87 -7.50 -13.82
CA LEU A 34 7.35 -6.60 -12.80
C LEU A 34 7.75 -5.24 -13.41
N PRO A 35 7.19 -4.12 -12.92
CA PRO A 35 7.82 -2.83 -13.18
C PRO A 35 9.28 -2.88 -12.69
N PRO A 36 10.19 -2.07 -13.28
CA PRO A 36 11.59 -2.09 -12.88
C PRO A 36 11.70 -1.95 -11.36
N LYS A 37 12.59 -2.74 -10.76
CA LYS A 37 12.80 -2.98 -9.31
C LYS A 37 12.97 -1.75 -8.39
N GLY A 38 12.82 -0.53 -8.93
CA GLY A 38 12.79 0.73 -8.17
C GLY A 38 11.45 1.45 -8.26
N ARG A 39 10.60 1.18 -9.26
CA ARG A 39 9.37 1.96 -9.47
C ARG A 39 8.39 1.81 -8.32
N LEU A 40 8.24 0.62 -7.73
CA LEU A 40 7.30 0.41 -6.64
C LEU A 40 7.84 0.97 -5.33
N GLU A 41 9.10 0.65 -5.03
CA GLU A 41 9.82 1.11 -3.85
C GLU A 41 9.84 2.64 -3.78
N GLU A 42 10.13 3.32 -4.89
CA GLU A 42 10.17 4.79 -4.98
C GLU A 42 8.81 5.43 -4.63
N PHE A 43 7.70 4.96 -5.21
CA PHE A 43 6.39 5.55 -4.94
C PHE A 43 5.84 5.17 -3.56
N ILE A 44 6.09 3.94 -3.10
CA ILE A 44 5.66 3.48 -1.77
C ILE A 44 6.39 4.27 -0.69
N GLU A 45 7.71 4.45 -0.81
CA GLU A 45 8.49 5.22 0.16
C GLU A 45 7.98 6.66 0.26
N LEU A 46 7.79 7.34 -0.89
CA LEU A 46 7.28 8.70 -0.92
C LEU A 46 5.87 8.81 -0.30
N SER A 47 5.00 7.85 -0.61
CA SER A 47 3.64 7.80 -0.07
C SER A 47 3.62 7.59 1.45
N LEU A 48 4.44 6.65 1.94
CA LEU A 48 4.56 6.39 3.38
C LEU A 48 5.19 7.58 4.12
N ARG A 49 6.17 8.26 3.51
CA ARG A 49 6.76 9.47 4.08
C ARG A 49 5.73 10.59 4.22
N PHE A 50 4.83 10.73 3.24
CA PHE A 50 3.71 11.66 3.35
C PHE A 50 2.77 11.28 4.51
N LEU A 51 2.36 10.01 4.60
CA LEU A 51 1.44 9.54 5.65
C LEU A 51 2.03 9.66 7.06
N ALA A 52 3.35 9.48 7.21
CA ALA A 52 4.03 9.56 8.50
C ALA A 52 4.08 10.99 9.08
N SER A 53 4.21 12.01 8.23
CA SER A 53 4.39 13.39 8.69
C SER A 53 3.78 14.45 7.75
N PRO A 54 2.44 14.42 7.51
CA PRO A 54 1.81 15.35 6.58
C PRO A 54 1.89 16.81 7.05
N TRP A 55 1.83 17.06 8.38
CA TRP A 55 1.99 18.40 8.97
C TRP A 55 3.35 19.03 8.66
N ASN A 56 4.42 18.24 8.71
CA ASN A 56 5.77 18.74 8.43
C ASN A 56 5.92 19.21 6.98
N ILE A 57 5.28 18.50 6.04
CA ILE A 57 5.25 18.86 4.62
C ILE A 57 4.40 20.12 4.41
N TYR A 58 3.27 20.23 5.12
CA TYR A 58 2.43 21.44 5.07
C TYR A 58 3.17 22.68 5.61
N ALA A 59 3.78 22.59 6.78
CA ALA A 59 4.41 23.73 7.44
C ALA A 59 5.56 24.32 6.59
N ASN A 60 6.40 23.45 6.01
CA ASN A 60 7.60 23.85 5.27
C ASN A 60 7.38 24.00 3.75
N GLY A 61 6.23 23.56 3.22
CA GLY A 61 5.92 23.60 1.80
C GLY A 61 5.49 24.99 1.33
N ASP A 62 5.63 25.22 0.02
CA ASP A 62 5.05 26.37 -0.67
C ASP A 62 3.51 26.26 -0.75
N TYR A 63 2.84 27.29 -1.30
CA TYR A 63 1.39 27.32 -1.39
C TYR A 63 0.80 26.10 -2.13
N ALA A 64 1.42 25.71 -3.25
CA ALA A 64 0.99 24.56 -4.03
C ALA A 64 1.15 23.25 -3.26
N THR A 65 2.26 23.07 -2.56
CA THR A 65 2.51 21.91 -1.70
C THR A 65 1.49 21.86 -0.56
N ARG A 66 1.25 22.98 0.12
CA ARG A 66 0.24 23.08 1.19
C ARG A 66 -1.14 22.68 0.71
N GLN A 67 -1.56 23.20 -0.44
CA GLN A 67 -2.85 22.85 -1.04
C GLN A 67 -2.90 21.37 -1.41
N THR A 68 -1.80 20.80 -1.90
CA THR A 68 -1.70 19.38 -2.26
C THR A 68 -1.84 18.50 -1.02
N VAL A 69 -1.14 18.83 0.07
CA VAL A 69 -1.26 18.11 1.35
C VAL A 69 -2.71 18.10 1.83
N LEU A 70 -3.41 19.24 1.81
CA LEU A 70 -4.81 19.31 2.22
C LEU A 70 -5.72 18.44 1.34
N ARG A 71 -5.50 18.43 0.02
CA ARG A 71 -6.29 17.59 -0.92
C ARG A 71 -6.02 16.09 -0.76
N LEU A 72 -4.84 15.71 -0.27
CA LEU A 72 -4.50 14.31 0.00
C LEU A 72 -4.99 13.86 1.38
N ALA A 73 -4.99 14.77 2.37
CA ALA A 73 -5.40 14.48 3.74
C ALA A 73 -6.91 14.38 3.91
N PHE A 74 -7.70 15.13 3.13
CA PHE A 74 -9.15 15.22 3.27
C PHE A 74 -9.89 14.80 2.00
N VAL A 75 -11.08 14.21 2.18
CA VAL A 75 -11.96 13.81 1.07
C VAL A 75 -12.54 15.05 0.38
N GLU A 76 -12.84 16.08 1.15
CA GLU A 76 -13.44 17.33 0.67
C GLU A 76 -12.59 18.54 1.07
N PRO A 77 -12.66 19.66 0.31
CA PRO A 77 -12.01 20.91 0.70
C PRO A 77 -12.50 21.40 2.07
N LEU A 78 -11.59 21.97 2.86
CA LEU A 78 -11.92 22.49 4.19
C LEU A 78 -12.92 23.64 4.09
N GLN A 79 -14.11 23.43 4.66
CA GLN A 79 -15.13 24.46 4.75
C GLN A 79 -14.89 25.32 5.98
N TYR A 80 -14.79 26.63 5.76
CA TYR A 80 -14.68 27.62 6.83
C TYR A 80 -15.99 28.38 6.98
N ASN A 81 -16.51 28.42 8.21
CA ASN A 81 -17.64 29.27 8.58
C ASN A 81 -17.17 30.28 9.62
N ARG A 82 -17.32 31.57 9.35
CA ARG A 82 -16.87 32.66 10.25
C ARG A 82 -17.41 32.54 11.68
N ASN A 83 -18.60 31.97 11.86
CA ASN A 83 -19.25 31.85 13.17
C ASN A 83 -18.98 30.49 13.85
N GLN A 84 -18.58 29.46 13.10
CA GLN A 84 -18.40 28.09 13.60
C GLN A 84 -16.95 27.59 13.48
N GLY A 85 -16.04 28.37 12.89
CA GLY A 85 -14.68 27.95 12.57
C GLY A 85 -14.61 26.93 11.44
N TYR A 86 -13.54 26.14 11.43
CA TYR A 86 -13.41 24.97 10.56
C TYR A 86 -14.24 23.82 11.12
N ARG A 87 -15.04 23.19 10.26
CA ARG A 87 -15.72 21.93 10.63
C ARG A 87 -14.71 20.80 10.64
N THR A 88 -14.98 19.74 11.43
CA THR A 88 -14.22 18.49 11.35
C THR A 88 -14.38 17.89 9.96
N PRO A 89 -13.31 17.90 9.14
CA PRO A 89 -13.37 17.42 7.77
C PRO A 89 -13.31 15.89 7.76
N GLU A 90 -13.84 15.29 6.70
CA GLU A 90 -13.68 13.86 6.49
C GLU A 90 -12.24 13.58 6.01
N ILE A 91 -11.49 12.83 6.82
CA ILE A 91 -10.12 12.40 6.47
C ILE A 91 -10.13 11.36 5.35
N SER A 92 -9.08 11.33 4.55
CA SER A 92 -8.96 10.38 3.44
C SER A 92 -8.74 8.94 3.93
N PHE A 93 -9.05 7.97 3.06
CA PHE A 93 -9.04 6.55 3.39
C PHE A 93 -7.72 6.06 4.04
N PRO A 94 -6.52 6.43 3.56
CA PRO A 94 -5.27 6.01 4.21
C PRO A 94 -5.19 6.36 5.70
N PHE A 95 -5.66 7.55 6.09
CA PHE A 95 -5.66 7.98 7.49
C PHE A 95 -6.71 7.24 8.32
N LYS A 96 -7.87 6.89 7.76
CA LYS A 96 -8.88 6.05 8.44
C LYS A 96 -8.33 4.66 8.77
N VAL A 97 -7.55 4.07 7.87
CA VAL A 97 -6.89 2.78 8.10
C VAL A 97 -5.87 2.89 9.23
N LEU A 98 -5.07 3.96 9.24
CA LEU A 98 -4.08 4.20 10.29
C LEU A 98 -4.72 4.41 11.68
N GLU A 99 -5.90 5.03 11.75
CA GLU A 99 -6.68 5.14 13.00
C GLU A 99 -6.99 3.76 13.60
N GLY A 100 -7.33 2.77 12.76
CA GLY A 100 -7.61 1.40 13.20
C GLY A 100 -6.38 0.59 13.63
N ILE A 101 -5.18 1.00 13.20
CA ILE A 101 -3.91 0.35 13.57
C ILE A 101 -3.34 0.96 14.87
N SER A 102 -3.60 2.25 15.10
CA SER A 102 -3.22 2.93 16.33
C SER A 102 -4.02 2.38 17.50
N GLY A 103 -3.35 1.69 18.44
CA GLY A 103 -3.97 1.25 19.70
C GLY A 103 -4.51 2.39 20.57
N GLU A 104 -4.19 3.64 20.21
CA GLU A 104 -4.70 4.87 20.81
C GLU A 104 -5.66 5.58 19.83
N LYS A 105 -6.84 5.98 20.31
CA LYS A 105 -7.78 6.80 19.53
C LYS A 105 -7.24 8.22 19.38
N LYS A 106 -6.41 8.43 18.36
CA LYS A 106 -5.91 9.76 17.97
C LYS A 106 -6.65 10.21 16.73
N GLN A 107 -7.39 11.30 16.86
CA GLN A 107 -8.11 11.91 15.75
C GLN A 107 -7.36 13.16 15.30
N MET A 108 -7.33 13.36 13.99
CA MET A 108 -6.85 14.61 13.42
C MET A 108 -7.91 15.69 13.70
N VAL A 109 -7.57 16.66 14.56
CA VAL A 109 -8.42 17.81 14.88
C VAL A 109 -7.80 19.04 14.22
N LEU A 110 -8.63 19.84 13.54
CA LEU A 110 -8.25 21.12 12.95
C LEU A 110 -8.42 22.28 13.94
#